data_AF-A0A8S3ZBN8-F1
#
_entry.id   AF-A0A8S3ZBN8-F1
#
_cell.length_a   1.000
_cell.length_b   1.000
_cell.length_c   1.000
_cell.angle_alpha   90.00
_cell.angle_beta   90.00
_cell.angle_gamma   90.00
#
_symmetry.space_group_name_H-M   'P 1'
#
loop_
_entity.id
_entity.type
_entity.pdbx_description
1 polymer ?
#
loop_
_entity_poly.entity_id
_entity_poly.type
_entity_poly.pdbx_seq_one_letter_code
_entity_poly.pdbx_strand_id
1 'polypeptide(L)'
;MASDTLAQVIQCLKKLPNTRTDEDLGILYSYLHGVEALSGLREHALQSLCSMVRYEHHEANDIIYHQGQPATCWYVLLTGSVFIEGSMFLPGSSLVGKESPQLHTGTAIFL
;
A
#
# COMPACT_ATOMS: atom_id res chain seq x y z
N MET A 1 -17.97 -7.34 6.07
CA MET A 1 -17.94 -5.87 6.16
C MET A 1 -16.55 -5.33 5.85
N ALA A 2 -15.50 -5.57 6.65
CA ALA A 2 -14.13 -5.10 6.31
C ALA A 2 -13.45 -5.87 5.16
N SER A 3 -13.69 -7.17 5.05
CA SER A 3 -13.13 -8.03 3.97
C SER A 3 -13.66 -7.67 2.58
N ASP A 4 -14.93 -7.27 2.49
CA ASP A 4 -15.59 -6.94 1.23
C ASP A 4 -15.04 -5.64 0.63
N THR A 5 -14.76 -4.66 1.50
CA THR A 5 -14.17 -3.37 1.11
C THR A 5 -12.74 -3.53 0.59
N LEU A 6 -11.92 -4.38 1.23
CA LEU A 6 -10.53 -4.59 0.79
C LEU A 6 -10.46 -5.26 -0.59
N ALA A 7 -11.37 -6.20 -0.88
CA ALA A 7 -11.42 -6.85 -2.18
C ALA A 7 -11.72 -5.84 -3.31
N GLN A 8 -12.64 -4.89 -3.08
CA GLN A 8 -12.93 -3.81 -4.02
C GLN A 8 -11.73 -2.88 -4.21
N VAL A 9 -11.06 -2.49 -3.12
CA VAL A 9 -9.84 -1.67 -3.16
C VAL A 9 -8.77 -2.35 -4.02
N ILE A 10 -8.53 -3.65 -3.80
CA ILE A 10 -7.55 -4.42 -4.60
C ILE A 10 -7.95 -4.45 -6.08
N GLN A 11 -9.25 -4.61 -6.40
CA GLN A 11 -9.72 -4.57 -7.79
C GLN A 11 -9.45 -3.21 -8.45
N CYS A 12 -9.72 -2.10 -7.75
CA CYS A 12 -9.41 -0.75 -8.24
C CYS A 12 -7.90 -0.54 -8.43
N LEU A 13 -7.07 -1.05 -7.51
CA LEU A 13 -5.62 -0.90 -7.58
C LEU A 13 -4.96 -1.75 -8.67
N LYS A 14 -5.55 -2.91 -9.02
CA LYS A 14 -5.11 -3.75 -10.14
C LYS A 14 -5.28 -3.07 -11.50
N LYS A 15 -6.14 -2.06 -11.60
CA LYS A 15 -6.24 -1.20 -12.79
C LYS A 15 -5.04 -0.25 -12.85
N LEU A 16 -4.55 0.01 -14.06
CA LEU A 16 -3.49 1.01 -14.28
C LEU A 16 -3.98 2.38 -13.81
N PRO A 17 -3.12 3.22 -13.19
CA PRO A 17 -3.56 4.50 -12.63
C PRO A 17 -4.32 5.38 -13.63
N ASN A 18 -3.85 5.43 -14.87
CA ASN A 18 -4.46 6.21 -15.96
C ASN A 18 -5.80 5.65 -16.49
N THR A 19 -6.22 4.47 -16.01
CA THR A 19 -7.44 3.77 -16.46
C THR A 19 -8.52 3.70 -15.38
N ARG A 20 -8.26 4.25 -14.20
CA ARG A 20 -9.21 4.29 -13.08
C ARG A 20 -10.31 5.30 -13.36
N THR A 21 -11.55 4.93 -13.05
CA THR A 21 -12.71 5.83 -13.13
C THR A 21 -12.81 6.70 -11.87
N ASP A 22 -13.66 7.73 -11.89
CA ASP A 22 -13.94 8.54 -10.69
C ASP A 22 -14.51 7.69 -9.54
N GLU A 23 -15.26 6.63 -9.86
CA GLU A 23 -15.75 5.67 -8.87
C GLU A 23 -14.59 4.88 -8.23
N ASP A 24 -13.64 4.40 -9.04
CA ASP A 24 -12.44 3.73 -8.53
C ASP A 24 -11.66 4.67 -7.60
N LEU A 25 -11.45 5.92 -8.02
CA LEU A 25 -10.73 6.92 -7.23
C LEU A 25 -11.45 7.23 -5.91
N GLY A 26 -12.78 7.28 -5.90
CA GLY A 26 -13.57 7.48 -4.68
C GLY A 26 -13.44 6.32 -3.68
N ILE A 27 -13.37 5.08 -4.17
CA ILE A 27 -13.13 3.89 -3.35
C ILE A 27 -11.71 3.95 -2.74
N LEU A 28 -10.71 4.25 -3.57
CA LEU A 28 -9.32 4.38 -3.11
C LEU A 28 -9.15 5.51 -2.10
N TYR A 29 -9.76 6.67 -2.36
CA TYR A 29 -9.74 7.81 -1.45
C TYR A 29 -10.30 7.44 -0.08
N SER A 30 -11.48 6.82 -0.05
CA SER A 30 -12.14 6.40 1.18
C SER A 30 -11.29 5.43 1.99
N TYR A 31 -10.60 4.50 1.31
CA TYR A 31 -9.69 3.56 1.96
C TYR A 31 -8.43 4.25 2.50
N LEU A 32 -7.72 5.01 1.65
CA LEU A 32 -6.47 5.67 2.02
C LEU A 32 -6.66 6.72 3.11
N HIS A 33 -7.80 7.42 3.13
CA HIS A 33 -8.16 8.34 4.20
C HIS A 33 -8.31 7.62 5.56
N GLY A 34 -8.73 6.36 5.55
CA GLY A 34 -8.83 5.52 6.75
C GLY A 34 -7.51 4.94 7.24
N VAL A 35 -6.43 5.03 6.45
CA VAL A 35 -5.09 4.57 6.85
C VAL A 35 -4.48 5.61 7.78
N GLU A 36 -4.25 5.25 9.04
CA GLU A 36 -3.76 6.16 10.09
C GLU A 36 -2.49 6.92 9.66
N ALA A 37 -1.55 6.24 9.02
CA ALA A 37 -0.31 6.84 8.52
C ALA A 37 -0.50 7.90 7.43
N LEU A 38 -1.65 7.90 6.73
CA LEU A 38 -1.99 8.85 5.67
C LEU A 38 -3.01 9.90 6.11
N SER A 39 -3.63 9.72 7.28
CA SER A 39 -4.68 10.60 7.81
C SER A 39 -4.23 12.07 7.98
N GLY A 40 -2.93 12.32 8.11
CA GLY A 40 -2.35 13.67 8.21
C GLY A 40 -2.17 14.40 6.87
N LEU A 41 -2.42 13.75 5.74
CA LEU A 41 -2.27 14.35 4.42
C LEU A 41 -3.45 15.28 4.11
N ARG A 42 -3.16 16.39 3.42
CA ARG A 42 -4.21 17.28 2.90
C ARG A 42 -5.03 16.55 1.84
N GLU A 43 -6.32 16.86 1.75
CA GLU A 43 -7.26 16.27 0.78
C GLU A 43 -6.70 16.24 -0.65
N HIS A 44 -6.18 17.36 -1.15
CA HIS A 44 -5.60 17.42 -2.51
C HIS A 44 -4.39 16.50 -2.69
N ALA A 45 -3.56 16.34 -1.65
CA ALA A 45 -2.41 15.43 -1.70
C ALA A 45 -2.89 13.97 -1.70
N LEU A 46 -3.91 13.65 -0.90
CA LEU A 46 -4.51 12.32 -0.86
C LEU A 46 -5.20 11.96 -2.19
N GLN A 47 -5.93 12.89 -2.80
CA GLN A 47 -6.51 12.72 -4.14
C GLN A 47 -5.43 12.48 -5.19
N SER A 48 -4.33 13.24 -5.13
CA SER A 48 -3.20 13.04 -6.03
C SER A 48 -2.59 11.63 -5.85
N LEU A 49 -2.45 11.17 -4.61
CA LEU A 49 -1.98 9.81 -4.31
C LEU A 49 -2.90 8.72 -4.86
N CYS A 50 -4.22 8.88 -4.79
CA CYS A 50 -5.18 7.90 -5.35
C CYS A 50 -4.94 7.65 -6.86
N SER A 51 -4.48 8.69 -7.57
CA SER A 51 -4.16 8.64 -8.99
C SER A 51 -2.75 8.12 -9.30
N MET A 52 -1.89 7.92 -8.30
CA MET A 52 -0.50 7.49 -8.48
C MET A 52 -0.18 6.14 -7.83
N VAL A 53 -0.95 5.75 -6.81
CA VAL A 53 -0.74 4.53 -6.02
C VAL A 53 -0.75 3.28 -6.90
N ARG A 54 0.20 2.38 -6.65
CA ARG A 54 0.36 1.13 -7.41
C ARG A 54 0.19 -0.05 -6.48
N TYR A 55 -0.39 -1.13 -6.98
CA TYR A 55 -0.49 -2.39 -6.25
C TYR A 55 0.63 -3.32 -6.68
N GLU A 56 1.29 -3.91 -5.69
CA GLU A 56 2.30 -4.93 -5.90
C GLU A 56 1.91 -6.18 -5.12
N HIS A 57 1.94 -7.31 -5.82
CA HIS A 57 1.82 -8.63 -5.23
C HIS A 57 3.20 -9.24 -5.15
N HIS A 58 3.52 -9.79 -3.99
CA HIS A 58 4.84 -10.34 -3.69
C HIS A 58 4.64 -11.70 -3.00
N GLU A 59 5.48 -12.65 -3.36
CA GLU A 59 5.45 -14.00 -2.82
C GLU A 59 6.22 -14.11 -1.51
N ALA A 60 6.09 -15.25 -0.85
CA ALA A 60 6.89 -15.55 0.34
C ALA A 60 8.40 -15.48 0.03
N ASN A 61 9.15 -14.82 0.90
CA ASN A 61 10.60 -14.59 0.81
C ASN A 61 11.04 -13.54 -0.21
N ASP A 62 10.11 -12.82 -0.84
CA ASP A 62 10.48 -11.67 -1.67
C ASP A 62 11.07 -10.55 -0.82
N ILE A 63 12.20 -10.02 -1.26
CA ILE A 63 12.82 -8.84 -0.67
C ILE A 63 12.23 -7.62 -1.36
N ILE A 64 11.39 -6.86 -0.65
CA ILE A 64 10.67 -5.73 -1.23
C ILE A 64 11.62 -4.53 -1.44
N TYR A 65 12.67 -4.42 -0.62
CA TYR A 65 13.66 -3.35 -0.75
C TYR A 65 15.01 -3.72 -0.12
N HIS A 66 16.10 -3.15 -0.65
CA HIS A 66 17.46 -3.32 -0.16
C HIS A 66 17.99 -2.06 0.53
N GLN A 67 18.55 -2.23 1.73
CA GLN A 67 19.19 -1.16 2.50
C GLN A 67 20.26 -0.44 1.65
N GLY A 68 20.18 0.88 1.59
CA GLY A 68 21.13 1.73 0.86
C GLY A 68 20.68 2.15 -0.54
N GLN A 69 19.53 1.70 -1.03
CA GLN A 69 18.89 2.33 -2.19
C GLN A 69 18.17 3.62 -1.76
N PRO A 70 17.97 4.62 -2.63
CA PRO A 70 17.10 5.73 -2.27
C PRO A 70 15.69 5.18 -1.98
N ALA A 71 15.22 5.34 -0.74
CA ALA A 71 13.85 5.01 -0.36
C ALA A 71 12.90 6.02 -1.00
N THR A 72 12.57 5.85 -2.27
CA THR A 72 11.76 6.85 -2.99
C THR A 72 10.28 6.76 -2.65
N CYS A 73 9.83 5.69 -2.00
CA CYS A 73 8.42 5.31 -1.95
C CYS A 73 8.02 4.66 -0.61
N TRP A 74 6.72 4.71 -0.31
CA TRP A 74 6.13 4.23 0.94
C TRP A 74 5.25 3.01 0.68
N TYR A 75 5.19 2.09 1.64
CA TYR A 75 4.38 0.88 1.54
C TYR A 75 3.28 0.86 2.58
N VAL A 76 2.06 0.50 2.16
CA VAL A 76 1.00 0.08 3.09
C VAL A 76 0.67 -1.38 2.79
N LEU A 77 0.80 -2.23 3.81
CA LEU A 77 0.54 -3.65 3.65
C LEU A 77 -0.98 -3.90 3.64
N LEU A 78 -1.49 -4.45 2.54
CA LEU A 78 -2.92 -4.75 2.38
C LEU A 78 -3.28 -6.14 2.90
N THR A 79 -2.41 -7.13 2.67
CA THR A 79 -2.63 -8.52 3.08
C THR A 79 -1.30 -9.17 3.47
N GLY A 80 -1.36 -10.24 4.26
CA GLY A 80 -0.18 -11.04 4.63
C GLY A 80 0.65 -10.43 5.76
N SER A 81 1.96 -10.65 5.76
CA SER A 81 2.88 -10.14 6.79
C SER A 81 4.28 -9.89 6.24
N VAL A 82 4.92 -8.84 6.76
CA VAL A 82 6.31 -8.47 6.45
C VAL A 82 7.15 -8.65 7.70
N PHE A 83 8.38 -9.12 7.57
CA PHE A 83 9.35 -9.19 8.66
C PHE A 83 10.50 -8.22 8.41
N ILE A 84 10.78 -7.41 9.41
CA ILE A 84 11.81 -6.38 9.35
C ILE A 84 12.58 -6.44 10.66
N GLU A 85 13.88 -6.72 10.57
CA GLU A 85 14.82 -6.68 11.71
C GLU A 85 14.33 -7.38 13.00
N GLY A 86 13.70 -8.55 12.89
CA GLY A 86 13.22 -9.28 14.06
C GLY A 86 11.76 -9.01 14.44
N SER A 87 11.10 -8.07 13.77
CA SER A 87 9.71 -7.68 14.03
C SER A 87 8.79 -8.04 12.87
N MET A 88 7.58 -8.51 13.18
CA MET A 88 6.55 -8.84 12.18
C MET A 88 5.50 -7.73 12.11
N PHE A 89 5.20 -7.29 10.89
CA PHE A 89 4.23 -6.25 10.56
C PHE A 89 3.04 -6.87 9.83
N LEU A 90 1.84 -6.44 10.21
CA LEU A 90 0.57 -6.99 9.76
C LEU A 90 -0.19 -6.01 8.85
N PRO A 91 -1.27 -6.45 8.16
CA PRO A 91 -2.03 -5.59 7.27
C PRO A 91 -2.54 -4.34 7.98
N GLY A 92 -2.45 -3.19 7.30
CA GLY A 92 -2.71 -1.86 7.88
C GLY A 92 -1.47 -1.16 8.43
N SER A 93 -0.34 -1.88 8.57
CA SER A 93 0.94 -1.24 8.90
C SER A 93 1.44 -0.42 7.71
N SER A 94 1.95 0.78 7.99
CA SER A 94 2.67 1.60 7.03
C SER A 94 4.17 1.47 7.27
N LEU A 95 4.93 1.26 6.21
CA LEU A 95 6.36 1.03 6.22
C LEU A 95 7.04 2.07 5.32
N VAL A 96 8.04 2.75 5.86
CA VAL A 96 8.92 3.62 5.07
C VAL A 96 10.11 2.79 4.64
N GLY A 97 10.49 2.85 3.36
CA GLY A 97 11.57 2.05 2.77
C GLY A 97 12.99 2.37 3.27
N LYS A 98 13.18 2.70 4.56
CA LYS A 98 14.51 2.94 5.15
C LYS A 98 15.26 1.65 5.45
N GLU A 99 14.54 0.57 5.71
CA GLU A 99 15.06 -0.73 6.11
C GLU A 99 14.76 -1.74 5.01
N SER A 100 15.45 -2.88 4.98
CA SER A 100 15.25 -3.96 4.00
C SER A 100 14.20 -4.98 4.48
N PRO A 101 12.90 -4.78 4.19
CA PRO A 101 11.85 -5.71 4.56
C PRO A 101 11.96 -7.01 3.77
N GLN A 102 11.79 -8.12 4.48
CA GLN A 102 11.60 -9.44 3.89
C GLN A 102 10.13 -9.82 4.01
N LEU A 103 9.45 -9.95 2.89
CA LEU A 103 8.06 -10.35 2.91
C LEU A 103 7.94 -11.85 3.23
N HIS A 104 7.02 -12.17 4.14
CA HIS A 104 6.73 -13.57 4.46
C HIS A 104 5.62 -14.12 3.57
N THR A 105 4.62 -13.31 3.23
CA THR A 105 3.59 -13.50 2.19
C THR A 105 2.77 -12.20 2.12
N GLY A 106 2.28 -11.72 0.98
CA GLY A 106 1.32 -10.61 0.99
C GLY A 106 1.30 -9.68 -0.21
N THR A 107 0.47 -8.65 -0.09
CA THR A 107 0.33 -7.60 -1.12
C THR A 107 0.45 -6.24 -0.48
N ALA A 108 1.14 -5.31 -1.14
CA ALA A 108 1.31 -3.95 -0.66
C ALA A 108 0.88 -2.93 -1.72
N ILE A 109 0.52 -1.74 -1.25
CA ILE A 109 0.47 -0.57 -2.13
C ILE A 109 1.75 0.23 -2.03
N PHE A 110 2.18 0.73 -3.18
CA PHE A 110 3.32 1.62 -3.36
C PHE A 110 2.80 3.05 -3.57
N LEU A 111 3.13 3.92 -2.63
CA LEU A 111 2.76 5.34 -2.60
C LEU A 111 3.94 6.22 -3.04
#